data_AF-A0A1G9CTF4-F1
#
_entry.id   AF-A0A1G9CTF4-F1
#
_cell.length_a   1.000
_cell.length_b   1.000
_cell.length_c   1.000
_cell.angle_alpha   90.00
_cell.angle_beta   90.00
_cell.angle_gamma   90.00
#
_symmetry.space_group_name_H-M   'P 1'
#
loop_
_entity.id
_entity.type
_entity.pdbx_description
1 polymer ?
#
loop_
_entity_poly.entity_id
_entity_poly.type
_entity_poly.pdbx_seq_one_letter_code
_entity_poly.pdbx_strand_id
1 'polypeptide(L)'
;MERYLFDQKIPVLVDESLILNIDGFVEKLDGFRKYHANLKIANGIVDTKNSIEFKVVENNTRADVLKWKVKNDDRSPEPRGEISDHGTSQKIEKTAYIGSHYVDCFAVKNRVCIARDRVKVIVRQ
;
A
#
# COMPACT_ATOMS: atom_id res chain seq x y z
N MET A 1 -14.74 -3.60 7.59
CA MET A 1 -15.48 -3.85 6.32
C MET A 1 -14.70 -3.22 5.19
N GLU A 2 -14.45 -3.98 4.13
CA GLU A 2 -13.73 -3.49 2.96
C GLU A 2 -14.46 -2.33 2.29
N ARG A 3 -13.71 -1.31 1.83
CA ARG A 3 -14.23 -0.16 1.09
C ARG A 3 -13.57 -0.06 -0.27
N TYR A 4 -14.26 0.62 -1.18
CA TYR A 4 -13.85 0.84 -2.56
C TYR A 4 -14.03 2.30 -2.95
N LEU A 5 -13.41 2.72 -4.05
CA LEU A 5 -13.57 4.08 -4.57
C LEU A 5 -15.02 4.38 -5.00
N PHE A 6 -15.77 3.35 -5.42
CA PHE A 6 -17.19 3.49 -5.77
C PHE A 6 -18.04 3.93 -4.57
N ASP A 7 -17.73 3.46 -3.36
CA ASP A 7 -18.42 3.86 -2.12
C ASP A 7 -18.27 5.37 -1.87
N GLN A 8 -17.18 5.96 -2.36
CA GLN A 8 -16.88 7.39 -2.26
C GLN A 8 -17.32 8.19 -3.49
N LYS A 9 -18.03 7.56 -4.45
CA LYS A 9 -18.43 8.16 -5.73
C LYS A 9 -17.25 8.71 -6.55
N ILE A 10 -16.09 8.03 -6.47
CA ILE A 10 -14.89 8.36 -7.23
C ILE A 10 -14.80 7.38 -8.41
N PRO A 11 -15.13 7.80 -9.65
CA PRO A 11 -14.91 6.96 -10.82
C PRO A 11 -13.41 6.72 -11.07
N VAL A 12 -13.11 5.62 -11.77
CA VAL A 12 -11.74 5.26 -12.15
C VAL A 12 -11.61 5.41 -13.66
N LEU A 13 -10.71 6.29 -14.09
CA LEU A 13 -10.37 6.54 -15.48
C LEU A 13 -8.84 6.66 -15.55
N VAL A 14 -8.17 5.51 -15.68
CA VAL A 14 -6.70 5.46 -15.68
C VAL A 14 -6.17 6.03 -16.98
N ASP A 15 -5.20 6.94 -16.87
CA ASP A 15 -4.41 7.45 -17.98
C ASP A 15 -3.04 6.76 -17.96
N GLU A 16 -2.75 5.97 -19.01
CA GLU A 16 -1.51 5.19 -19.12
C GLU A 16 -0.26 6.06 -19.30
N SER A 17 -0.41 7.35 -19.65
CA SER A 17 0.71 8.30 -19.70
C SER A 17 1.15 8.78 -18.31
N LEU A 18 0.31 8.56 -17.29
CA LEU A 18 0.60 8.95 -15.93
C LEU A 18 1.28 7.81 -15.16
N ILE A 19 2.27 8.20 -14.38
CA ILE A 19 3.08 7.33 -13.54
C ILE A 19 2.71 7.60 -12.09
N LEU A 20 2.29 6.54 -11.40
CA LEU A 20 2.21 6.46 -9.95
C LEU A 20 2.82 5.12 -9.55
N ASN A 21 3.99 5.16 -8.92
CA ASN A 21 4.66 3.98 -8.39
C ASN A 21 4.76 4.13 -6.86
N ILE A 22 4.34 3.09 -6.15
CA ILE A 22 4.51 2.90 -4.72
C ILE A 22 5.35 1.64 -4.44
N ASP A 23 6.05 1.65 -3.32
CA ASP A 23 6.75 0.46 -2.80
C ASP A 23 6.68 0.44 -1.27
N GLY A 24 6.99 -0.71 -0.68
CA GLY A 24 7.17 -0.90 0.75
C GLY A 24 8.62 -1.20 1.09
N PHE A 25 9.15 -0.51 2.08
CA PHE A 25 10.52 -0.62 2.56
C PHE A 25 10.50 -1.36 3.89
N VAL A 26 11.00 -2.59 3.90
CA VAL A 26 11.02 -3.42 5.11
C VAL A 26 12.17 -2.97 6.01
N GLU A 27 11.88 -2.69 7.29
CA GLU A 27 12.86 -2.53 8.36
C GLU A 27 12.86 -3.78 9.27
N LYS A 28 14.01 -4.48 9.36
CA LYS A 28 14.20 -5.58 10.32
C LYS A 28 14.47 -5.04 11.72
N LEU A 29 13.86 -5.66 12.74
CA LEU A 29 14.02 -5.28 14.14
C LEU A 29 15.25 -5.91 14.83
N ASP A 30 16.10 -6.65 14.12
CA ASP A 30 17.21 -7.38 14.75
C ASP A 30 18.50 -6.56 14.89
N GLY A 31 18.80 -6.22 16.15
CA GLY A 31 20.14 -5.89 16.62
C GLY A 31 20.64 -4.51 16.25
N PHE A 32 21.20 -4.33 15.04
CA PHE A 32 22.07 -3.16 14.78
C PHE A 32 22.17 -2.74 13.30
N ARG A 33 21.34 -3.26 12.39
CA ARG A 33 21.36 -2.84 10.97
C ARG A 33 19.96 -2.66 10.38
N LYS A 34 19.62 -1.42 10.05
CA LYS A 34 18.47 -1.09 9.18
C LYS A 34 18.79 -1.52 7.75
N TYR A 35 18.45 -2.76 7.39
CA TYR A 35 18.36 -3.16 5.99
C TYR A 35 17.03 -2.67 5.44
N HIS A 36 17.06 -1.97 4.30
CA HIS A 36 15.86 -1.60 3.56
C HIS A 36 15.72 -2.55 2.38
N ALA A 37 14.72 -3.42 2.41
CA ALA A 37 14.36 -4.23 1.25
C ALA A 37 13.09 -3.66 0.61
N ASN A 38 13.13 -3.44 -0.71
CA ASN A 38 11.95 -3.08 -1.49
C ASN A 38 11.06 -4.30 -1.68
N LEU A 39 9.80 -4.21 -1.26
CA LEU A 39 8.87 -5.32 -1.34
C LEU A 39 8.62 -5.74 -2.78
N LYS A 40 8.48 -4.80 -3.73
CA LYS A 40 8.27 -5.19 -5.13
C LYS A 40 9.44 -5.98 -5.72
N ILE A 41 10.69 -5.66 -5.32
CA ILE A 41 11.88 -6.43 -5.71
C ILE A 41 11.89 -7.81 -5.01
N ALA A 42 11.44 -7.87 -3.76
CA ALA A 42 11.34 -9.10 -2.98
C ALA A 42 10.09 -9.94 -3.29
N ASN A 43 9.41 -9.72 -4.44
CA ASN A 43 8.15 -10.38 -4.82
C ASN A 43 7.03 -10.24 -3.77
N GLY A 44 7.07 -9.18 -2.97
CA GLY A 44 6.15 -8.91 -1.88
C GLY A 44 6.36 -9.78 -0.63
N ILE A 45 7.39 -10.62 -0.59
CA ILE A 45 7.60 -11.59 0.50
C ILE A 45 8.31 -10.91 1.66
N VAL A 46 7.76 -11.12 2.87
CA VAL A 46 8.34 -10.62 4.11
C VAL A 46 8.02 -11.59 5.25
N ASP A 47 8.93 -11.75 6.20
CA ASP A 47 8.68 -12.58 7.37
C ASP A 47 7.90 -11.78 8.43
N THR A 48 7.22 -12.47 9.35
CA THR A 48 6.53 -11.82 10.47
C THR A 48 7.49 -11.00 11.35
N LYS A 49 6.93 -10.13 12.20
CA LYS A 49 7.69 -9.31 13.18
C LYS A 49 8.66 -8.29 12.55
N ASN A 50 8.49 -7.99 11.27
CA ASN A 50 9.12 -6.85 10.59
C ASN A 50 8.18 -5.65 10.51
N SER A 51 8.74 -4.50 10.16
CA SER A 51 8.00 -3.27 9.92
C SER A 51 8.13 -2.86 8.46
N ILE A 52 7.10 -2.25 7.88
CA ILE A 52 7.10 -1.80 6.49
C ILE A 52 6.71 -0.33 6.46
N GLU A 53 7.55 0.49 5.84
CA GLU A 53 7.22 1.86 5.46
C GLU A 53 6.76 1.86 3.99
N PHE A 54 5.51 2.23 3.72
CA PHE A 54 5.01 2.38 2.36
C PHE A 54 5.16 3.82 1.90
N LYS A 55 5.65 4.03 0.68
CA LYS A 55 5.77 5.38 0.11
C LYS A 55 5.64 5.39 -1.39
N VAL A 56 5.38 6.58 -1.90
CA VAL A 56 5.45 6.88 -3.33
C VAL A 56 6.91 6.94 -3.73
N VAL A 57 7.31 6.12 -4.71
CA VAL A 57 8.66 6.11 -5.27
C VAL A 57 8.76 6.97 -6.54
N GLU A 58 7.67 7.09 -7.29
CA GLU A 58 7.58 7.94 -8.48
C GLU A 58 6.15 8.41 -8.68
N ASN A 59 5.95 9.68 -9.03
CA ASN A 59 4.62 10.22 -9.28
C ASN A 59 4.68 11.46 -10.17
N ASN A 60 4.04 11.40 -11.33
CA ASN A 60 3.88 12.56 -12.23
C ASN A 60 2.42 13.04 -12.37
N THR A 61 1.48 12.44 -11.62
CA THR A 61 0.02 12.60 -11.82
C THR A 61 -0.48 14.01 -11.54
N ARG A 62 0.23 14.77 -10.69
CA ARG A 62 -0.23 16.06 -10.14
C ARG A 62 -1.67 15.94 -9.62
N ALA A 63 -1.96 14.85 -8.93
CA ALA A 63 -3.24 14.58 -8.29
C ALA A 63 -3.47 15.52 -7.10
N ASP A 64 -4.76 15.78 -6.81
CA ASP A 64 -5.16 16.61 -5.67
C ASP A 64 -4.96 15.85 -4.35
N VAL A 65 -5.17 14.53 -4.37
CA VAL A 65 -5.00 13.65 -3.20
C VAL A 65 -4.56 12.25 -3.63
N LEU A 66 -3.73 11.62 -2.80
CA LEU A 66 -3.35 10.21 -2.94
C LEU A 66 -4.09 9.36 -1.90
N LYS A 67 -5.09 8.59 -2.31
CA LYS A 67 -5.82 7.71 -1.39
C LYS A 67 -5.09 6.37 -1.23
N TRP A 68 -5.06 5.85 -0.01
CA TRP A 68 -4.38 4.60 0.35
C TRP A 68 -5.36 3.60 0.93
N LYS A 69 -5.17 2.33 0.58
CA LYS A 69 -5.90 1.19 1.14
C LYS A 69 -4.91 0.16 1.67
N VAL A 70 -5.07 -0.23 2.93
CA VAL A 70 -4.40 -1.41 3.48
C VAL A 70 -5.44 -2.51 3.57
N LYS A 71 -5.26 -3.56 2.77
CA LYS A 71 -6.10 -4.76 2.82
C LYS A 71 -5.31 -5.88 3.47
N ASN A 72 -5.78 -6.31 4.65
CA ASN A 72 -5.31 -7.55 5.24
C ASN A 72 -6.01 -8.75 4.60
N ASP A 73 -5.35 -9.92 4.62
CA ASP A 73 -5.93 -11.20 4.23
C ASP A 73 -7.29 -11.40 4.93
N ASP A 74 -8.28 -11.93 4.21
CA ASP A 74 -9.63 -12.13 4.76
C ASP A 74 -9.67 -13.17 5.90
N ARG A 75 -8.65 -14.03 5.98
CA ARG A 75 -8.45 -15.01 7.06
C ARG A 75 -7.64 -14.45 8.24
N SER A 76 -7.16 -13.21 8.15
CA SER A 76 -6.48 -12.54 9.24
C SER A 76 -7.42 -12.37 10.45
N PRO A 77 -6.91 -12.45 11.70
CA PRO A 77 -7.68 -12.06 12.89
C PRO A 77 -8.20 -10.62 12.84
N GLU A 78 -7.55 -9.76 12.05
CA GLU A 78 -7.92 -8.36 11.89
C GLU A 78 -8.09 -8.02 10.39
N PRO A 79 -9.23 -8.38 9.77
CA PRO A 79 -9.49 -8.06 8.38
C PRO A 79 -9.73 -6.55 8.21
N ARG A 80 -8.84 -5.89 7.47
CA ARG A 80 -8.89 -4.46 7.10
C ARG A 80 -9.20 -4.30 5.61
N GLY A 81 -9.45 -3.07 5.18
CA GLY A 81 -9.72 -2.75 3.77
C GLY A 81 -10.29 -1.36 3.53
N GLU A 82 -10.19 -0.48 4.51
CA GLU A 82 -10.60 0.92 4.44
C GLU A 82 -9.69 1.75 3.52
N ILE A 83 -10.24 2.82 2.95
CA ILE A 83 -9.52 3.78 2.11
C ILE A 83 -9.41 5.10 2.87
N SER A 84 -8.21 5.67 2.94
CA SER A 84 -7.89 6.93 3.63
C SER A 84 -7.05 7.85 2.76
N ASP A 85 -7.04 9.15 3.04
CA ASP A 85 -6.39 10.15 2.18
C ASP A 85 -4.86 10.24 2.38
N HIS A 86 -4.33 9.75 3.51
CA HIS A 86 -2.89 9.82 3.81
C HIS A 86 -2.37 8.66 4.67
N GLY A 87 -3.22 7.65 4.96
CA GLY A 87 -3.00 6.75 6.09
C GLY A 87 -1.66 6.03 6.08
N THR A 88 -1.40 5.24 5.03
CA THR A 88 -0.24 4.33 4.99
C THR A 88 1.07 5.04 4.65
N SER A 89 1.05 6.14 3.91
CA SER A 89 2.26 6.93 3.62
C SER A 89 2.86 7.63 4.84
N GLN A 90 2.11 7.72 5.94
CA GLN A 90 2.51 8.40 7.17
C GLN A 90 2.68 7.43 8.36
N LYS A 91 2.52 6.12 8.13
CA LYS A 91 2.50 5.12 9.20
C LYS A 91 3.37 3.93 8.84
N ILE A 92 4.10 3.45 9.84
CA ILE A 92 4.83 2.19 9.76
C ILE A 92 3.82 1.06 10.01
N GLU A 93 3.64 0.19 9.03
CA GLU A 93 2.79 -1.00 9.15
C GLU A 93 3.57 -2.18 9.72
N LYS A 94 2.92 -3.02 10.52
CA LYS A 94 3.55 -4.20 11.15
C LYS A 94 3.13 -5.48 10.41
N THR A 95 4.09 -6.38 10.21
CA THR A 95 3.84 -7.72 9.65
C THR A 95 3.40 -8.69 10.76
N ALA A 96 2.26 -8.39 11.38
CA ALA A 96 1.76 -9.13 12.53
C ALA A 96 1.01 -10.42 12.14
N TYR A 97 0.41 -10.45 10.95
CA TYR A 97 -0.50 -11.51 10.53
C TYR A 97 0.04 -12.21 9.28
N ILE A 98 0.17 -13.54 9.34
CA ILE A 98 0.53 -14.37 8.18
C ILE A 98 -0.62 -14.33 7.16
N GLY A 99 -0.28 -14.29 5.88
CA GLY A 99 -1.27 -14.30 4.80
C GLY A 99 -0.90 -13.41 3.62
N SER A 100 -1.85 -13.31 2.70
CA SER A 100 -1.75 -12.47 1.50
C SER A 100 -2.46 -11.15 1.70
N HIS A 101 -1.68 -10.10 1.91
CA HIS A 101 -2.14 -8.73 2.09
C HIS A 101 -1.76 -7.88 0.87
N TYR A 102 -2.29 -6.67 0.79
CA TYR A 102 -1.82 -5.68 -0.17
C TYR A 102 -2.07 -4.26 0.28
N VAL A 103 -1.29 -3.34 -0.29
CA VAL A 103 -1.51 -1.90 -0.19
C VAL A 103 -1.80 -1.36 -1.58
N ASP A 104 -2.92 -0.68 -1.76
CA ASP A 104 -3.21 0.12 -2.96
C ASP A 104 -2.99 1.60 -2.68
N CYS A 105 -2.54 2.33 -3.71
CA CYS A 105 -2.55 3.78 -3.76
C CYS A 105 -3.28 4.26 -5.02
N PHE A 106 -4.07 5.31 -4.88
CA PHE A 106 -4.92 5.88 -5.92
C PHE A 106 -4.65 7.39 -6.04
N ALA A 107 -4.19 7.83 -7.20
CA ALA A 107 -4.07 9.24 -7.52
C ALA A 107 -5.43 9.79 -7.97
N VAL A 108 -6.01 10.69 -7.17
CA VAL A 108 -7.31 11.28 -7.43
C VAL A 108 -7.18 12.76 -7.81
N LYS A 109 -7.74 13.13 -8.96
CA LYS A 109 -7.78 14.50 -9.47
C LYS A 109 -9.17 14.84 -9.95
N ASN A 110 -9.71 15.99 -9.58
CA ASN A 110 -11.08 16.40 -9.89
C ASN A 110 -12.13 15.32 -9.53
N ARG A 111 -11.93 14.63 -8.39
CA ARG A 111 -12.75 13.49 -7.92
C ARG A 111 -12.74 12.25 -8.82
N VAL A 112 -11.78 12.12 -9.73
CA VAL A 112 -11.57 10.94 -10.58
C VAL A 112 -10.24 10.29 -10.24
N CYS A 113 -10.19 8.98 -10.10
CA CYS A 113 -8.93 8.24 -9.96
C CYS A 113 -8.27 8.10 -11.33
N ILE A 114 -7.13 8.78 -11.51
CA ILE A 114 -6.41 8.91 -12.79
C ILE A 114 -5.19 7.98 -12.92
N ALA A 115 -4.65 7.50 -11.80
CA ALA A 115 -3.63 6.46 -11.77
C ALA A 115 -3.75 5.65 -10.46
N ARG A 116 -3.25 4.42 -10.47
CA ARG A 116 -3.24 3.55 -9.30
C ARG A 116 -2.10 2.55 -9.35
N ASP A 117 -1.65 2.12 -8.20
CA ASP A 117 -0.62 1.09 -8.09
C ASP A 117 -0.79 0.27 -6.80
N ARG A 118 -0.23 -0.94 -6.80
CA ARG A 118 -0.38 -1.94 -5.75
C ARG A 118 0.96 -2.53 -5.34
N VAL A 119 1.16 -2.64 -4.03
CA VAL A 119 2.20 -3.51 -3.44
C VAL A 119 1.52 -4.73 -2.85
N LYS A 120 1.87 -5.93 -3.34
CA LYS A 120 1.48 -7.20 -2.70
C LYS A 120 2.39 -7.45 -1.50
N VAL A 121 1.84 -8.02 -0.43
CA VAL A 121 2.59 -8.34 0.78
C VAL A 121 2.20 -9.74 1.25
N ILE A 122 3.10 -10.70 1.06
CA ILE A 122 2.96 -12.06 1.55
C ILE A 122 3.76 -12.17 2.84
N VAL A 123 3.05 -12.19 3.96
CA VAL A 123 3.67 -12.37 5.28
C VAL A 123 3.74 -13.87 5.57
N ARG A 124 4.95 -14.37 5.83
CA ARG A 124 5.21 -15.76 6.23
C ARG A 124 5.94 -15.83 7.57
N GLN A 125 6.00 -17.01 8.17
CA GLN A 125 6.67 -17.22 9.46
C GLN A 125 8.17 -16.96 9.38
#